data_AF-A0A3B8SXY3-F1
#
_entry.id   AF-A0A3B8SXY3-F1
#
_cell.length_a   1.000
_cell.length_b   1.000
_cell.length_c   1.000
_cell.angle_alpha   90.00
_cell.angle_beta   90.00
_cell.angle_gamma   90.00
#
_symmetry.space_group_name_H-M   'P 1'
#
loop_
_entity.id
_entity.type
_entity.pdbx_description
1 polymer ?
#
loop_
_entity_poly.entity_id
_entity_poly.type
_entity_poly.pdbx_seq_one_letter_code
_entity_poly.pdbx_strand_id
1 'polypeptide(L)'
;MKPSILALCLAATTLIGCQNPVRDPIDSVVQVVTDPQQEIQKGRRQYPFALAQSGGDLTQFPETTHYLNDLIQRLAKTANSPFPWEIRLMNDSSINAWALPGGKMGVNYGLINAVETEAELVSVLGHEMAHSIELHGTGRETFGALVGLAAQVIEIGISEPGTKPGSNKLIGLGQNILMGQYSQSNELEADRVGVDLMVRAGFDPTGAVGMQEKLAELGAGGNSVAQKLLGTHPISRERLAAIRTEVAKYPNQGQITSPEFTREKAEIQSRESGLTLISDARKKGAEKEFGSALSLTSRALKILPNEHSAWRLHAELLVANQQPRKAIESALRVRELNPTDPISELLLGYCYDAAGDRANGDAARDRARRLAQ
;
A
#
# COMPACT_ATOMS: atom_id res chain seq x y z
N MET A 1 20.69 58.41 -59.73
CA MET A 1 20.26 57.12 -60.31
C MET A 1 20.22 56.09 -59.18
N LYS A 2 19.18 55.22 -59.19
CA LYS A 2 18.79 54.15 -58.23
C LYS A 2 19.96 53.29 -57.67
N PRO A 3 19.79 52.40 -56.64
CA PRO A 3 18.54 51.90 -56.03
C PRO A 3 18.49 51.71 -54.50
N SER A 4 17.27 51.42 -54.06
CA SER A 4 16.79 50.91 -52.77
C SER A 4 17.38 49.56 -52.34
N ILE A 5 17.57 49.33 -51.03
CA ILE A 5 17.43 47.99 -50.39
C ILE A 5 16.78 48.15 -49.00
N LEU A 6 15.65 47.46 -48.86
CA LEU A 6 14.82 47.26 -47.68
C LEU A 6 15.53 46.25 -46.74
N ALA A 7 15.89 46.63 -45.52
CA ALA A 7 16.46 45.69 -44.54
C ALA A 7 15.35 45.19 -43.59
N LEU A 8 14.88 43.98 -43.86
CA LEU A 8 13.96 43.21 -43.03
C LEU A 8 14.75 42.66 -41.81
N CYS A 9 14.55 43.21 -40.62
CA CYS A 9 15.11 42.65 -39.39
C CYS A 9 14.25 41.44 -38.95
N LEU A 10 14.67 40.24 -39.36
CA LEU A 10 14.12 38.98 -38.87
C LEU A 10 14.69 38.71 -37.46
N ALA A 11 13.86 38.76 -36.44
CA ALA A 11 14.23 38.39 -35.08
C ALA A 11 14.48 36.86 -35.02
N ALA A 12 15.74 36.46 -34.91
CA ALA A 12 16.12 35.09 -34.59
C ALA A 12 15.99 34.89 -33.07
N THR A 13 14.83 34.42 -32.61
CA THR A 13 14.67 33.88 -31.26
C THR A 13 15.33 32.49 -31.22
N THR A 14 16.54 32.43 -30.68
CA THR A 14 17.18 31.17 -30.28
C THR A 14 16.43 30.59 -29.08
N LEU A 15 15.57 29.60 -29.32
CA LEU A 15 15.06 28.71 -28.27
C LEU A 15 16.22 27.82 -27.80
N ILE A 16 16.95 28.28 -26.79
CA ILE A 16 17.85 27.42 -26.03
C ILE A 16 16.94 26.52 -25.18
N GLY A 17 16.73 25.30 -25.65
CA GLY A 17 16.13 24.24 -24.84
C GLY A 17 16.96 24.06 -23.58
N CYS A 18 16.34 24.28 -22.42
CA CYS A 18 16.92 23.91 -21.14
C CYS A 18 17.03 22.38 -21.11
N GLN A 19 18.20 21.86 -21.49
CA GLN A 19 18.63 20.53 -21.06
C GLN A 19 18.77 20.61 -19.53
N ASN A 20 17.85 19.98 -18.80
CA ASN A 20 18.06 19.75 -17.38
C ASN A 20 19.30 18.86 -17.25
N PRO A 21 20.37 19.31 -16.57
CA PRO A 21 21.50 18.45 -16.30
C PRO A 21 21.01 17.33 -15.39
N VAL A 22 21.43 16.10 -15.69
CA VAL A 22 21.32 14.94 -14.79
C VAL A 22 21.98 15.36 -13.47
N ARG A 23 21.17 15.70 -12.46
CA ARG A 23 21.65 15.96 -11.11
C ARG A 23 21.98 14.63 -10.46
N ASP A 24 23.12 14.59 -9.77
CA ASP A 24 23.45 13.47 -8.90
C ASP A 24 22.41 13.40 -7.76
N PRO A 25 21.86 12.21 -7.44
CA PRO A 25 20.64 12.07 -6.65
C PRO A 25 20.86 12.05 -5.13
N ILE A 26 22.12 11.99 -4.68
CA ILE A 26 22.42 11.91 -3.26
C ILE A 26 22.21 13.28 -2.58
N ASP A 27 22.27 14.38 -3.35
CA ASP A 27 22.04 15.75 -2.85
C ASP A 27 20.60 16.26 -3.03
N SER A 28 19.69 15.51 -3.68
CA SER A 28 18.26 15.90 -3.76
C SER A 28 17.47 15.53 -2.49
N VAL A 29 18.11 14.86 -1.53
CA VAL A 29 17.48 14.45 -0.28
C VAL A 29 17.28 15.70 0.61
N VAL A 30 16.05 16.22 0.61
CA VAL A 30 15.48 17.21 1.58
C VAL A 30 15.58 18.71 1.24
N GLN A 31 15.81 19.12 -0.03
CA GLN A 31 15.79 20.58 -0.37
C GLN A 31 14.69 21.04 -1.35
N VAL A 32 13.61 20.27 -1.51
CA VAL A 32 12.36 20.79 -2.12
C VAL A 32 11.22 20.71 -1.11
N VAL A 33 11.07 21.80 -0.35
CA VAL A 33 9.82 22.31 0.27
C VAL A 33 8.82 21.25 0.79
N THR A 34 9.23 20.39 1.71
CA THR A 34 8.30 19.70 2.61
C THR A 34 8.88 19.66 4.01
N ASP A 35 8.06 20.01 5.02
CA ASP A 35 8.40 19.78 6.42
C ASP A 35 8.26 18.27 6.69
N PRO A 36 9.34 17.54 7.03
CA PRO A 36 9.25 16.11 7.33
C PRO A 36 8.20 15.79 8.41
N GLN A 37 7.97 16.70 9.37
CA GLN A 37 6.94 16.51 10.38
C GLN A 37 5.53 16.53 9.79
N GLN A 38 5.29 17.36 8.77
CA GLN A 38 4.03 17.41 8.06
C GLN A 38 3.76 16.09 7.31
N GLU A 39 4.76 15.54 6.61
CA GLU A 39 4.60 14.26 5.90
C GLU A 39 4.41 13.09 6.88
N ILE A 40 5.12 13.09 8.02
CA ILE A 40 4.91 12.14 9.11
C ILE A 40 3.46 12.21 9.63
N GLN A 41 2.93 13.41 9.83
CA GLN A 41 1.56 13.58 10.31
C GLN A 41 0.53 13.10 9.27
N LYS A 42 0.74 13.39 7.98
CA LYS A 42 -0.10 12.88 6.89
C LYS A 42 -0.11 11.35 6.88
N GLY A 43 1.07 10.72 6.89
CA GLY A 43 1.23 9.27 6.92
C GLY A 43 0.52 8.64 8.12
N ARG A 44 0.75 9.16 9.33
CA ARG A 44 0.11 8.66 10.56
C ARG A 44 -1.42 8.70 10.50
N ARG A 45 -2.00 9.76 9.96
CA ARG A 45 -3.46 9.89 9.82
C ARG A 45 -4.03 8.95 8.76
N GLN A 46 -3.32 8.74 7.67
CA GLN A 46 -3.81 7.95 6.54
C GLN A 46 -3.61 6.44 6.71
N TYR A 47 -2.58 6.02 7.44
CA TYR A 47 -2.13 4.64 7.45
C TYR A 47 -3.19 3.64 7.95
N PRO A 48 -3.92 3.85 9.06
CA PRO A 48 -4.95 2.90 9.51
C PRO A 48 -6.04 2.66 8.46
N PHE A 49 -6.42 3.70 7.71
CA PHE A 49 -7.41 3.59 6.63
C PHE A 49 -6.87 2.88 5.41
N ALA A 50 -5.62 3.16 5.03
CA ALA A 50 -4.96 2.45 3.93
C ALA A 50 -4.85 0.95 4.24
N LEU A 51 -4.43 0.59 5.47
CA LEU A 51 -4.38 -0.80 5.92
C LEU A 51 -5.76 -1.47 5.82
N ALA A 52 -6.78 -0.81 6.36
CA ALA A 52 -8.17 -1.24 6.30
C ALA A 52 -8.66 -1.47 4.87
N GLN A 53 -8.35 -0.55 3.95
CA GLN A 53 -8.77 -0.58 2.55
C GLN A 53 -8.02 -1.67 1.75
N SER A 54 -6.77 -1.95 2.11
CA SER A 54 -5.94 -3.04 1.56
C SER A 54 -6.24 -4.41 2.16
N GLY A 55 -7.42 -4.60 2.75
CA GLY A 55 -7.88 -5.89 3.25
C GLY A 55 -7.55 -6.18 4.72
N GLY A 56 -6.93 -5.24 5.43
CA GLY A 56 -6.46 -5.39 6.81
C GLY A 56 -5.06 -5.99 6.89
N ASP A 57 -4.31 -5.60 7.91
CA ASP A 57 -2.99 -6.18 8.17
C ASP A 57 -3.12 -7.59 8.78
N LEU A 58 -2.12 -8.42 8.48
CA LEU A 58 -2.00 -9.79 8.95
C LEU A 58 -1.33 -9.82 10.31
N THR A 59 -2.16 -9.79 11.35
CA THR A 59 -1.70 -9.66 12.75
C THR A 59 -1.12 -10.95 13.34
N GLN A 60 -1.41 -12.11 12.74
CA GLN A 60 -0.86 -13.41 13.19
C GLN A 60 0.51 -13.75 12.58
N PHE A 61 1.18 -12.79 11.94
CA PHE A 61 2.50 -12.96 11.34
C PHE A 61 3.48 -11.94 11.93
N PRO A 62 3.69 -11.93 13.26
CA PRO A 62 4.52 -10.94 13.92
C PRO A 62 5.99 -11.04 13.51
N GLU A 63 6.52 -12.25 13.32
CA GLU A 63 7.91 -12.47 12.89
C GLU A 63 8.13 -11.98 11.45
N THR A 64 7.22 -12.33 10.53
CA THR A 64 7.30 -11.82 9.15
C THR A 64 7.17 -10.30 9.11
N THR A 65 6.29 -9.71 9.92
CA THR A 65 6.15 -8.26 10.00
C THR A 65 7.42 -7.62 10.56
N HIS A 66 8.05 -8.22 11.59
CA HIS A 66 9.31 -7.76 12.15
C HIS A 66 10.44 -7.82 11.12
N TYR A 67 10.57 -8.94 10.41
CA TYR A 67 11.51 -9.12 9.32
C TYR A 67 11.36 -8.06 8.22
N LEU A 68 10.12 -7.76 7.79
CA LEU A 68 9.86 -6.70 6.82
C LEU A 68 10.26 -5.31 7.37
N ASN A 69 10.05 -5.08 8.66
CA ASN A 69 10.49 -3.84 9.30
C ASN A 69 12.02 -3.74 9.38
N ASP A 70 12.73 -4.84 9.63
CA ASP A 70 14.20 -4.85 9.59
C ASP A 70 14.73 -4.51 8.19
N LEU A 71 14.11 -5.05 7.13
CA LEU A 71 14.45 -4.72 5.75
C LEU A 71 14.25 -3.24 5.43
N ILE A 72 13.08 -2.67 5.76
CA ILE A 72 12.82 -1.26 5.44
C ILE A 72 13.71 -0.33 6.25
N GLN A 73 14.05 -0.67 7.49
CA GLN A 73 14.98 0.10 8.29
C GLN A 73 16.41 0.03 7.74
N ARG A 74 16.82 -1.12 7.19
CA ARG A 74 18.11 -1.26 6.48
C ARG A 74 18.17 -0.36 5.24
N LEU A 75 17.11 -0.31 4.44
CA LEU A 75 17.00 0.60 3.29
C LEU A 75 16.92 2.08 3.72
N ALA A 76 16.16 2.40 4.76
CA ALA A 76 15.99 3.77 5.23
C ALA A 76 17.31 4.40 5.70
N LYS A 77 18.18 3.59 6.30
CA LYS A 77 19.55 3.99 6.69
C LYS A 77 20.40 4.36 5.47
N THR A 78 20.26 3.68 4.34
CA THR A 78 21.02 4.02 3.12
C THR A 78 20.46 5.29 2.48
N ALA A 79 19.15 5.50 2.54
CA ALA A 79 18.51 6.71 2.04
C ALA A 79 18.78 7.97 2.88
N ASN A 80 19.40 7.86 4.06
CA ASN A 80 19.41 8.92 5.08
C ASN A 80 18.00 9.49 5.34
N SER A 81 16.98 8.62 5.30
CA SER A 81 15.58 9.04 5.33
C SER A 81 15.23 9.65 6.70
N PRO A 82 14.58 10.82 6.75
CA PRO A 82 14.13 11.42 8.01
C PRO A 82 12.84 10.77 8.57
N PHE A 83 12.28 9.78 7.87
CA PHE A 83 10.96 9.23 8.18
C PHE A 83 11.02 7.99 9.09
N PRO A 84 10.06 7.84 10.02
CA PRO A 84 9.94 6.66 10.87
C PRO A 84 9.28 5.50 10.08
N TRP A 85 10.09 4.82 9.27
CA TRP A 85 9.62 3.75 8.39
C TRP A 85 8.91 2.62 9.14
N GLU A 86 7.74 2.23 8.67
CA GLU A 86 6.96 1.11 9.18
C GLU A 86 6.33 0.36 8.00
N ILE A 87 6.50 -0.97 7.98
CA ILE A 87 5.81 -1.87 7.06
C ILE A 87 4.79 -2.71 7.82
N ARG A 88 3.63 -2.94 7.20
CA ARG A 88 2.67 -3.98 7.59
C ARG A 88 2.48 -4.99 6.46
N LEU A 89 2.38 -6.26 6.84
CA LEU A 89 1.98 -7.34 5.94
C LEU A 89 0.46 -7.29 5.75
N MET A 90 -0.01 -7.30 4.50
CA MET A 90 -1.42 -7.11 4.15
C MET A 90 -2.09 -8.42 3.73
N ASN A 91 -3.35 -8.59 4.13
CA ASN A 91 -4.18 -9.74 3.75
C ASN A 91 -4.78 -9.58 2.34
N ASP A 92 -3.91 -9.62 1.34
CA ASP A 92 -4.26 -9.52 -0.07
C ASP A 92 -3.35 -10.43 -0.91
N SER A 93 -3.95 -11.30 -1.72
CA SER A 93 -3.25 -12.25 -2.58
C SER A 93 -2.64 -11.63 -3.84
N SER A 94 -2.99 -10.38 -4.15
CA SER A 94 -2.39 -9.68 -5.30
C SER A 94 -0.93 -9.34 -5.06
N ILE A 95 -0.15 -9.34 -6.15
CA ILE A 95 1.24 -8.89 -6.13
C ILE A 95 1.19 -7.37 -6.06
N ASN A 96 1.45 -6.80 -4.88
CA ASN A 96 1.50 -5.37 -4.69
C ASN A 96 2.28 -4.96 -3.43
N ALA A 97 2.83 -3.76 -3.45
CA ALA A 97 3.27 -3.00 -2.29
C ALA A 97 2.88 -1.54 -2.52
N TRP A 98 2.91 -0.72 -1.47
CA TRP A 98 2.64 0.71 -1.59
C TRP A 98 3.31 1.47 -0.46
N ALA A 99 3.82 2.66 -0.75
CA ALA A 99 4.25 3.63 0.26
C ALA A 99 3.33 4.86 0.33
N LEU A 100 3.11 5.34 1.54
CA LEU A 100 2.52 6.63 1.86
C LEU A 100 3.62 7.60 2.30
N PRO A 101 3.32 8.91 2.34
CA PRO A 101 4.24 9.88 2.92
C PRO A 101 4.56 9.58 4.39
N GLY A 102 5.70 10.05 4.86
CA GLY A 102 6.11 9.89 6.25
C GLY A 102 6.56 8.47 6.63
N GLY A 103 6.92 7.65 5.63
CA GLY A 103 7.52 6.33 5.84
C GLY A 103 6.52 5.24 6.23
N LYS A 104 5.29 5.25 5.71
CA LYS A 104 4.32 4.18 5.98
C LYS A 104 4.15 3.32 4.75
N MET A 105 4.28 2.00 4.86
CA MET A 105 4.22 1.09 3.73
C MET A 105 3.38 -0.15 4.04
N GLY A 106 2.69 -0.66 3.03
CA GLY A 106 2.02 -1.96 3.10
C GLY A 106 2.57 -2.89 2.03
N VAL A 107 2.73 -4.16 2.39
CA VAL A 107 3.21 -5.21 1.49
C VAL A 107 2.21 -6.35 1.50
N ASN A 108 1.69 -6.72 0.33
CA ASN A 108 0.75 -7.83 0.22
C ASN A 108 1.46 -9.18 0.39
N TYR A 109 0.82 -10.13 1.08
CA TYR A 109 1.38 -11.49 1.16
C TYR A 109 1.54 -12.14 -0.22
N GLY A 110 0.69 -11.75 -1.19
CA GLY A 110 0.83 -12.17 -2.58
C GLY A 110 2.17 -11.80 -3.22
N LEU A 111 2.75 -10.65 -2.85
CA LEU A 111 4.09 -10.27 -3.30
C LEU A 111 5.14 -11.22 -2.71
N ILE A 112 5.07 -11.51 -1.40
CA ILE A 112 6.02 -12.42 -0.73
C ILE A 112 5.97 -13.82 -1.34
N ASN A 113 4.78 -14.30 -1.71
CA ASN A 113 4.62 -15.58 -2.38
C ASN A 113 5.21 -15.58 -3.80
N ALA A 114 5.09 -14.48 -4.54
CA ALA A 114 5.51 -14.37 -5.93
C ALA A 114 7.02 -14.16 -6.15
N VAL A 115 7.71 -13.47 -5.23
CA VAL A 115 9.16 -13.25 -5.33
C VAL A 115 9.93 -14.55 -5.09
N GLU A 116 10.95 -14.85 -5.88
CA GLU A 116 11.79 -16.04 -5.70
C GLU A 116 12.95 -15.80 -4.74
N THR A 117 13.42 -14.56 -4.71
CA THR A 117 14.58 -14.15 -3.91
C THR A 117 14.24 -12.98 -3.00
N GLU A 118 15.03 -12.81 -1.94
CA GLU A 118 14.92 -11.65 -1.07
C GLU A 118 15.31 -10.36 -1.81
N ALA A 119 16.28 -10.44 -2.73
CA ALA A 119 16.68 -9.33 -3.57
C ALA A 119 15.54 -8.83 -4.47
N GLU A 120 14.69 -9.73 -5.02
CA GLU A 120 13.47 -9.33 -5.72
C GLU A 120 12.51 -8.56 -4.80
N LEU A 121 12.26 -9.06 -3.58
CA LEU A 121 11.42 -8.35 -2.61
C LEU A 121 11.99 -6.97 -2.30
N VAL A 122 13.29 -6.90 -1.96
CA VAL A 122 13.98 -5.66 -1.62
C VAL A 122 13.97 -4.67 -2.77
N SER A 123 14.04 -5.13 -4.03
CA SER A 123 13.91 -4.24 -5.18
C SER A 123 12.57 -3.51 -5.20
N VAL A 124 11.47 -4.20 -4.87
CA VAL A 124 10.14 -3.59 -4.75
C VAL A 124 10.07 -2.64 -3.56
N LEU A 125 10.60 -3.03 -2.40
CA LEU A 125 10.61 -2.14 -1.22
C LEU A 125 11.44 -0.88 -1.44
N GLY A 126 12.58 -1.01 -2.12
CA GLY A 126 13.44 0.11 -2.51
C GLY A 126 12.75 1.06 -3.50
N HIS A 127 12.03 0.50 -4.49
CA HIS A 127 11.21 1.25 -5.44
C HIS A 127 10.09 2.05 -4.75
N GLU A 128 9.34 1.41 -3.86
CA GLU A 128 8.30 2.08 -3.08
C GLU A 128 8.88 3.14 -2.12
N MET A 129 10.05 2.87 -1.52
CA MET A 129 10.77 3.87 -0.72
C MET A 129 11.13 5.09 -1.57
N ALA A 130 11.67 4.86 -2.77
CA ALA A 130 12.02 5.92 -3.71
C ALA A 130 10.82 6.81 -4.04
N HIS A 131 9.63 6.24 -4.30
CA HIS A 131 8.42 7.03 -4.50
C HIS A 131 8.05 7.93 -3.31
N SER A 132 8.29 7.47 -2.07
CA SER A 132 7.98 8.24 -0.87
C SER A 132 9.00 9.35 -0.63
N ILE A 133 10.30 9.06 -0.75
CA ILE A 133 11.38 10.04 -0.48
C ILE A 133 11.50 11.09 -1.58
N GLU A 134 11.25 10.72 -2.84
CA GLU A 134 11.21 11.65 -3.98
C GLU A 134 9.84 12.35 -4.12
N LEU A 135 8.94 12.12 -3.15
CA LEU A 135 7.65 12.81 -3.06
C LEU A 135 6.76 12.61 -4.31
N HIS A 136 6.93 11.52 -5.06
CA HIS A 136 6.15 11.20 -6.25
C HIS A 136 4.64 11.11 -5.99
N GLY A 137 4.23 10.90 -4.72
CA GLY A 137 2.84 10.91 -4.27
C GLY A 137 2.27 12.28 -3.90
N THR A 138 3.09 13.34 -3.76
CA THR A 138 2.63 14.65 -3.24
C THR A 138 1.66 15.39 -4.16
N GLY A 139 1.62 15.05 -5.46
CA GLY A 139 0.61 15.55 -6.40
C GLY A 139 -0.73 14.78 -6.38
N ARG A 140 -0.88 13.76 -5.54
CA ARG A 140 -2.08 12.91 -5.44
C ARG A 140 -2.98 13.32 -4.28
N GLU A 141 -3.33 14.60 -4.23
CA GLU A 141 -4.24 15.17 -3.22
C GLU A 141 -5.58 14.40 -3.13
N THR A 142 -5.98 13.67 -4.16
CA THR A 142 -7.21 12.86 -4.19
C THR A 142 -7.23 11.75 -3.13
N PHE A 143 -6.14 11.00 -2.92
CA PHE A 143 -6.11 9.94 -1.90
C PHE A 143 -6.06 10.55 -0.49
N GLY A 144 -5.25 11.60 -0.31
CA GLY A 144 -5.16 12.31 0.96
C GLY A 144 -6.46 13.04 1.35
N ALA A 145 -7.21 13.55 0.37
CA ALA A 145 -8.52 14.13 0.56
C ALA A 145 -9.58 13.06 0.86
N LEU A 146 -9.58 11.92 0.16
CA LEU A 146 -10.55 10.84 0.40
C LEU A 146 -10.37 10.20 1.77
N VAL A 147 -9.12 9.91 2.14
CA VAL A 147 -8.77 9.38 3.46
C VAL A 147 -8.91 10.46 4.53
N GLY A 148 -8.58 11.71 4.21
CA GLY A 148 -8.82 12.87 5.07
C GLY A 148 -10.30 13.07 5.40
N LEU A 149 -11.20 12.81 4.45
CA LEU A 149 -12.65 12.81 4.67
C LEU A 149 -13.10 11.61 5.52
N ALA A 150 -12.57 10.40 5.28
CA ALA A 150 -12.87 9.23 6.11
C ALA A 150 -12.38 9.39 7.56
N ALA A 151 -11.18 9.96 7.75
CA ALA A 151 -10.63 10.33 9.05
C ALA A 151 -11.45 11.46 9.71
N GLN A 152 -11.90 12.45 8.94
CA GLN A 152 -12.80 13.51 9.42
C GLN A 152 -14.19 12.99 9.79
N VAL A 153 -14.73 11.94 9.14
CA VAL A 153 -15.99 11.32 9.56
C VAL A 153 -15.89 10.73 10.97
N ILE A 154 -14.69 10.28 11.35
CA ILE A 154 -14.39 9.77 12.70
C ILE A 154 -14.13 10.92 13.68
N GLU A 155 -13.43 11.97 13.24
CA GLU A 155 -13.14 13.16 14.04
C GLU A 155 -14.42 13.97 14.34
N ILE A 156 -15.28 14.15 13.34
CA ILE A 156 -16.52 14.95 13.39
C ILE A 156 -17.70 14.13 13.95
N GLY A 157 -17.63 12.80 13.95
CA GLY A 157 -18.70 11.97 14.49
C GLY A 157 -20.01 12.15 13.73
N ILE A 158 -19.96 12.03 12.40
CA ILE A 158 -21.11 12.30 11.55
C ILE A 158 -22.04 11.08 11.55
N SER A 159 -22.89 11.05 12.56
CA SER A 159 -24.31 10.79 12.36
C SER A 159 -24.87 11.91 11.47
N GLU A 160 -25.09 11.64 10.19
CA GLU A 160 -26.11 12.39 9.45
C GLU A 160 -27.48 11.84 9.88
N PRO A 161 -28.38 12.66 10.46
CA PRO A 161 -29.76 12.24 10.68
C PRO A 161 -30.45 12.10 9.31
N GLY A 162 -30.52 10.87 8.78
CA GLY A 162 -31.22 10.58 7.53
C GLY A 162 -30.52 9.58 6.59
N THR A 163 -29.24 9.28 6.80
CA THR A 163 -28.55 8.21 6.07
C THR A 163 -29.05 6.86 6.57
N LYS A 164 -29.74 6.11 5.70
CA LYS A 164 -30.23 4.76 6.02
C LYS A 164 -29.04 3.89 6.49
N PRO A 165 -29.16 3.11 7.57
CA PRO A 165 -28.19 2.07 7.90
C PRO A 165 -28.00 1.19 6.66
N GLY A 166 -26.80 1.20 6.08
CA GLY A 166 -26.49 0.56 4.79
C GLY A 166 -26.13 1.50 3.63
N SER A 167 -26.24 2.82 3.80
CA SER A 167 -25.75 3.83 2.82
C SER A 167 -24.32 4.31 3.10
N ASN A 168 -23.81 4.11 4.31
CA ASN A 168 -22.39 4.26 4.60
C ASN A 168 -21.65 3.12 3.89
N LYS A 169 -20.99 3.49 2.79
CA LYS A 169 -20.05 2.67 2.04
C LYS A 169 -19.22 1.86 3.03
N LEU A 170 -19.50 0.57 3.03
CA LEU A 170 -18.92 -0.46 3.88
C LEU A 170 -17.40 -0.23 4.01
N ILE A 171 -16.93 0.01 5.24
CA ILE A 171 -15.55 0.45 5.56
C ILE A 171 -14.48 -0.58 5.11
N GLY A 172 -14.83 -1.76 4.60
CA GLY A 172 -13.85 -2.81 4.30
C GLY A 172 -14.21 -3.85 3.23
N LEU A 173 -15.24 -3.68 2.41
CA LEU A 173 -15.38 -4.53 1.21
C LEU A 173 -14.41 -4.11 0.10
N GLY A 174 -13.10 -4.25 0.38
CA GLY A 174 -12.03 -4.36 -0.60
C GLY A 174 -12.08 -3.36 -1.75
N GLN A 175 -12.42 -2.10 -1.48
CA GLN A 175 -12.29 -1.08 -2.50
C GLN A 175 -10.79 -0.86 -2.70
N ASN A 176 -10.25 -1.32 -3.83
CA ASN A 176 -8.86 -1.11 -4.21
C ASN A 176 -8.44 0.31 -3.82
N ILE A 177 -7.31 0.46 -3.13
CA ILE A 177 -6.65 1.76 -3.03
C ILE A 177 -6.49 2.23 -4.47
N LEU A 178 -7.29 3.22 -4.87
CA LEU A 178 -7.20 3.82 -6.19
C LEU A 178 -6.04 4.81 -6.14
N MET A 179 -4.82 4.28 -6.01
CA MET A 179 -3.63 5.06 -6.28
C MET A 179 -3.65 5.34 -7.78
N GLY A 180 -3.49 6.62 -8.15
CA GLY A 180 -3.29 6.97 -9.56
C GLY A 180 -2.06 6.27 -10.11
N GLN A 181 -1.91 6.26 -11.44
CA GLN A 181 -0.68 5.79 -12.09
C GLN A 181 0.44 6.81 -11.90
N TYR A 182 1.66 6.32 -11.68
CA TYR A 182 2.83 7.21 -11.68
C TYR A 182 3.19 7.56 -13.12
N SER A 183 3.76 8.76 -13.33
CA SER A 183 4.29 9.10 -14.65
C SER A 183 5.49 8.21 -14.95
N GLN A 184 5.77 7.99 -16.23
CA GLN A 184 6.94 7.22 -16.66
C GLN A 184 8.25 7.81 -16.11
N SER A 185 8.36 9.13 -15.97
CA SER A 185 9.53 9.78 -15.37
C SER A 185 9.71 9.40 -13.90
N ASN A 186 8.63 9.38 -13.12
CA ASN A 186 8.66 9.00 -11.70
C ASN A 186 9.06 7.53 -11.54
N GLU A 187 8.58 6.66 -12.43
CA GLU A 187 8.93 5.25 -12.43
C GLU A 187 10.41 5.01 -12.76
N LEU A 188 10.96 5.70 -13.78
CA LEU A 188 12.38 5.60 -14.14
C LEU A 188 13.28 6.13 -13.01
N GLU A 189 12.87 7.20 -12.34
CA GLU A 189 13.58 7.73 -11.19
C GLU A 189 13.50 6.79 -9.98
N ALA A 190 12.33 6.23 -9.69
CA ALA A 190 12.13 5.26 -8.62
C ALA A 190 12.91 3.96 -8.86
N ASP A 191 12.94 3.45 -10.10
CA ASP A 191 13.77 2.30 -10.49
C ASP A 191 15.26 2.58 -10.19
N ARG A 192 15.74 3.76 -10.61
CA ARG A 192 17.14 4.16 -10.45
C ARG A 192 17.53 4.30 -8.97
N VAL A 193 16.74 5.03 -8.20
CA VAL A 193 16.98 5.25 -6.76
C VAL A 193 16.82 3.94 -5.99
N GLY A 194 15.81 3.13 -6.30
CA GLY A 194 15.59 1.83 -5.68
C GLY A 194 16.78 0.87 -5.86
N VAL A 195 17.38 0.84 -7.06
CA VAL A 195 18.60 0.05 -7.32
C VAL A 195 19.80 0.56 -6.51
N ASP A 196 20.01 1.87 -6.40
CA ASP A 196 21.07 2.43 -5.53
C ASP A 196 20.86 2.02 -4.06
N LEU A 197 19.63 2.18 -3.56
CA LEU A 197 19.29 1.87 -2.17
C LEU A 197 19.51 0.39 -1.84
N MET A 198 19.09 -0.54 -2.71
CA MET A 198 19.29 -1.98 -2.49
C MET A 198 20.77 -2.36 -2.52
N VAL A 199 21.57 -1.79 -3.44
CA VAL A 199 23.01 -2.09 -3.53
C VAL A 199 23.73 -1.57 -2.30
N ARG A 200 23.45 -0.33 -1.87
CA ARG A 200 24.02 0.24 -0.65
C ARG A 200 23.57 -0.50 0.60
N ALA A 201 22.39 -1.11 0.56
CA ALA A 201 21.92 -1.99 1.62
C ALA A 201 22.62 -3.35 1.58
N GLY A 202 23.36 -3.71 0.52
CA GLY A 202 24.13 -4.95 0.40
C GLY A 202 23.37 -6.10 -0.27
N PHE A 203 22.32 -5.81 -1.03
CA PHE A 203 21.57 -6.79 -1.82
C PHE A 203 22.05 -6.84 -3.27
N ASP A 204 21.89 -8.00 -3.89
CA ASP A 204 22.31 -8.20 -5.27
C ASP A 204 21.40 -7.44 -6.26
N PRO A 205 21.92 -6.52 -7.09
CA PRO A 205 21.12 -5.67 -7.98
C PRO A 205 20.37 -6.45 -9.06
N THR A 206 20.77 -7.69 -9.37
CA THR A 206 20.09 -8.52 -10.38
C THR A 206 18.66 -8.88 -9.98
N GLY A 207 18.32 -8.83 -8.68
CA GLY A 207 16.95 -9.01 -8.20
C GLY A 207 15.96 -7.98 -8.77
N ALA A 208 16.42 -6.76 -9.06
CA ALA A 208 15.57 -5.72 -9.65
C ALA A 208 15.21 -6.01 -11.12
N VAL A 209 16.17 -6.54 -11.89
CA VAL A 209 15.92 -7.00 -13.26
C VAL A 209 14.97 -8.20 -13.24
N GLY A 210 15.25 -9.20 -12.40
CA GLY A 210 14.42 -10.40 -12.28
C GLY A 210 12.97 -10.08 -11.91
N MET A 211 12.75 -9.12 -11.00
CA MET A 211 11.40 -8.70 -10.63
C MET A 211 10.68 -8.00 -11.79
N GLN A 212 11.33 -7.09 -12.52
CA GLN A 212 10.71 -6.43 -13.68
C GLN A 212 10.39 -7.41 -14.81
N GLU A 213 11.27 -8.37 -15.10
CA GLU A 213 11.02 -9.42 -16.09
C GLU A 213 9.83 -10.29 -15.71
N LYS A 214 9.78 -10.73 -14.44
CA LYS A 214 8.65 -11.50 -13.90
C LYS A 214 7.32 -10.77 -14.05
N LEU A 215 7.28 -9.49 -13.71
CA LEU A 215 6.07 -8.69 -13.87
C LEU A 215 5.69 -8.47 -15.33
N ALA A 216 6.66 -8.31 -16.23
CA ALA A 216 6.41 -8.21 -17.67
C ALA A 216 5.79 -9.51 -18.22
N GLU A 217 6.29 -10.66 -17.80
CA GLU A 217 5.76 -11.98 -18.17
C GLU A 217 4.32 -12.18 -17.65
N LEU A 218 4.09 -11.90 -16.36
CA LEU A 218 2.77 -12.01 -15.74
C LEU A 218 1.75 -11.06 -16.39
N GLY A 219 2.18 -9.85 -16.75
CA GLY A 219 1.38 -8.87 -17.46
C GLY A 219 0.99 -9.31 -18.87
N ALA A 220 1.95 -9.85 -19.64
CA ALA A 220 1.71 -10.37 -20.98
C ALA A 220 0.74 -11.56 -21.00
N GLY A 221 0.75 -12.39 -19.94
CA GLY A 221 -0.17 -13.50 -19.77
C GLY A 221 -1.59 -13.12 -19.34
N GLY A 222 -1.88 -11.83 -19.13
CA GLY A 222 -3.19 -11.35 -18.65
C GLY A 222 -3.49 -11.75 -17.20
N ASN A 223 -2.45 -12.04 -16.39
CA ASN A 223 -2.62 -12.53 -15.03
C ASN A 223 -3.22 -11.43 -14.13
N SER A 224 -4.46 -11.65 -13.68
CA SER A 224 -5.20 -10.72 -12.81
C SER A 224 -4.50 -10.40 -11.48
N VAL A 225 -3.60 -11.26 -11.01
CA VAL A 225 -2.87 -11.10 -9.73
C VAL A 225 -1.77 -10.03 -9.85
N ALA A 226 -1.15 -9.89 -11.02
CA ALA A 226 -0.13 -8.87 -11.30
C ALA A 226 -0.72 -7.52 -11.71
N GLN A 227 -2.02 -7.47 -12.04
CA GLN A 227 -2.68 -6.25 -12.55
C GLN A 227 -2.74 -5.11 -11.52
N LYS A 228 -2.64 -5.37 -10.21
CA LYS A 228 -2.64 -4.28 -9.22
C LYS A 228 -1.35 -3.46 -9.25
N LEU A 229 -0.20 -4.13 -9.20
CA LEU A 229 1.10 -3.46 -9.33
C LEU A 229 1.26 -2.88 -10.74
N LEU A 230 0.93 -3.62 -11.81
CA LEU A 230 1.00 -3.09 -13.18
C LEU A 230 0.00 -1.95 -13.45
N GLY A 231 -1.11 -1.92 -12.71
CA GLY A 231 -2.13 -0.90 -12.82
C GLY A 231 -1.69 0.45 -12.22
N THR A 232 -0.74 0.44 -11.29
CA THR A 232 -0.18 1.64 -10.62
C THR A 232 1.23 1.98 -11.10
N HIS A 233 2.00 0.95 -11.48
CA HIS A 233 3.38 0.99 -11.98
C HIS A 233 3.48 0.28 -13.35
N PRO A 234 3.05 0.92 -14.45
CA PRO A 234 3.07 0.30 -15.77
C PRO A 234 4.50 -0.05 -16.21
N ILE A 235 4.73 -1.32 -16.57
CA ILE A 235 6.01 -1.73 -17.14
C ILE A 235 6.05 -1.37 -18.62
N SER A 236 7.17 -0.79 -19.04
CA SER A 236 7.45 -0.49 -20.45
C SER A 236 8.77 -1.11 -20.87
N ARG A 237 8.95 -1.31 -22.19
CA ARG A 237 10.24 -1.74 -22.74
C ARG A 237 11.37 -0.77 -22.37
N GLU A 238 11.04 0.51 -22.25
CA GLU A 238 11.97 1.57 -21.86
C GLU A 238 12.41 1.41 -20.41
N ARG A 239 11.49 1.14 -19.47
CA ARG A 239 11.84 0.85 -18.07
C ARG A 239 12.74 -0.37 -17.94
N LEU A 240 12.40 -1.46 -18.63
CA LEU A 240 13.22 -2.68 -18.60
C LEU A 240 14.64 -2.45 -19.17
N ALA A 241 14.77 -1.65 -20.23
CA ALA A 241 16.07 -1.28 -20.76
C ALA A 241 16.86 -0.37 -19.79
N ALA A 242 16.17 0.59 -19.15
CA ALA A 242 16.76 1.51 -18.20
C ALA A 242 17.26 0.77 -16.94
N ILE A 243 16.46 -0.13 -16.35
CA ILE A 243 16.86 -0.84 -15.14
C ILE A 243 18.06 -1.77 -15.39
N ARG A 244 18.12 -2.42 -16.56
CA ARG A 244 19.29 -3.23 -16.95
C ARG A 244 20.54 -2.37 -17.07
N THR A 245 20.40 -1.16 -17.61
CA THR A 245 21.50 -0.20 -17.71
C THR A 245 21.95 0.29 -16.34
N GLU A 246 21.01 0.53 -15.42
CA GLU A 246 21.31 0.94 -14.05
C GLU A 246 22.03 -0.17 -13.28
N VAL A 247 21.50 -1.39 -13.31
CA VAL A 247 22.09 -2.56 -12.63
C VAL A 247 23.50 -2.85 -13.13
N ALA A 248 23.77 -2.65 -14.43
CA ALA A 248 25.10 -2.85 -15.00
C ALA A 248 26.18 -1.89 -14.47
N LYS A 249 25.82 -0.84 -13.72
CA LYS A 249 26.77 0.06 -13.04
C LYS A 249 27.36 -0.56 -11.78
N TYR A 250 26.73 -1.60 -11.24
CA TYR A 250 27.11 -2.24 -9.98
C TYR A 250 27.63 -3.65 -10.24
N PRO A 251 28.52 -4.17 -9.38
CA PRO A 251 28.89 -5.58 -9.45
C PRO A 251 27.68 -6.45 -9.10
N ASN A 252 27.53 -7.59 -9.80
CA ASN A 252 26.55 -8.63 -9.47
C ASN A 252 27.03 -9.39 -8.22
N GLN A 253 26.95 -8.72 -7.08
CA GLN A 253 27.37 -9.20 -5.76
C GLN A 253 26.39 -8.70 -4.72
N GLY A 254 26.26 -9.44 -3.62
CA GLY A 254 25.41 -9.08 -2.50
C GLY A 254 24.55 -10.25 -2.04
N GLN A 255 23.65 -9.96 -1.11
CA GLN A 255 22.68 -10.94 -0.62
C GLN A 255 21.57 -11.13 -1.66
N ILE A 256 21.44 -12.36 -2.19
CA ILE A 256 20.32 -12.75 -3.06
C ILE A 256 19.13 -13.19 -2.20
N THR A 257 19.37 -14.06 -1.22
CA THR A 257 18.37 -14.63 -0.32
C THR A 257 19.00 -14.93 1.04
N SER A 258 18.22 -14.77 2.11
CA SER A 258 18.55 -15.21 3.47
C SER A 258 17.75 -16.42 3.93
N PRO A 259 18.26 -17.18 4.92
CA PRO A 259 17.46 -18.14 5.68
C PRO A 259 16.21 -17.51 6.32
N GLU A 260 16.32 -16.26 6.78
CA GLU A 260 15.22 -15.48 7.35
C GLU A 260 14.08 -15.36 6.33
N PHE A 261 14.36 -14.81 5.15
CA PHE A 261 13.38 -14.71 4.06
C PHE A 261 12.69 -16.05 3.76
N THR A 262 13.49 -17.12 3.69
CA THR A 262 12.99 -18.46 3.37
C THR A 262 12.02 -18.96 4.44
N ARG A 263 12.30 -18.71 5.72
CA ARG A 263 11.41 -19.09 6.84
C ARG A 263 10.11 -18.29 6.82
N GLU A 264 10.19 -16.97 6.65
CA GLU A 264 9.01 -16.10 6.65
C GLU A 264 8.09 -16.40 5.47
N LYS A 265 8.66 -16.64 4.29
CA LYS A 265 7.90 -17.09 3.13
C LYS A 265 7.20 -18.43 3.38
N ALA A 266 7.89 -19.39 4.00
CA ALA A 266 7.32 -20.68 4.35
C ALA A 266 6.18 -20.57 5.38
N GLU A 267 6.26 -19.63 6.34
CA GLU A 267 5.17 -19.38 7.29
C GLU A 267 3.90 -18.94 6.55
N ILE A 268 3.99 -17.96 5.65
CA ILE A 268 2.87 -17.50 4.83
C ILE A 268 2.27 -18.67 4.03
N GLN A 269 3.12 -19.43 3.34
CA GLN A 269 2.68 -20.56 2.51
C GLN A 269 1.98 -21.65 3.33
N SER A 270 2.43 -21.91 4.56
CA SER A 270 1.79 -22.90 5.44
C SER A 270 0.34 -22.56 5.81
N ARG A 271 -0.01 -21.26 5.76
CA ARG A 271 -1.33 -20.72 6.11
C ARG A 271 -2.11 -20.19 4.90
N GLU A 272 -1.57 -20.34 3.70
CA GLU A 272 -2.11 -19.77 2.46
C GLU A 272 -3.54 -20.23 2.17
N SER A 273 -3.90 -21.46 2.55
CA SER A 273 -5.27 -21.96 2.38
C SER A 273 -6.30 -21.11 3.15
N GLY A 274 -5.97 -20.65 4.36
CA GLY A 274 -6.80 -19.76 5.15
C GLY A 274 -6.87 -18.35 4.54
N LEU A 275 -5.72 -17.81 4.13
CA LEU A 275 -5.63 -16.49 3.50
C LEU A 275 -6.40 -16.40 2.16
N THR A 276 -6.32 -17.46 1.36
CA THR A 276 -7.05 -17.58 0.09
C THR A 276 -8.56 -17.58 0.33
N LEU A 277 -9.05 -18.30 1.34
CA LEU A 277 -10.47 -18.28 1.69
C LEU A 277 -10.95 -16.87 2.08
N ILE A 278 -10.12 -16.07 2.76
CA ILE A 278 -10.45 -14.67 3.10
C ILE A 278 -10.51 -13.82 1.83
N SER A 279 -9.53 -13.97 0.93
CA SER A 279 -9.50 -13.26 -0.35
C SER A 279 -10.72 -13.59 -1.22
N ASP A 280 -11.08 -14.87 -1.33
CA ASP A 280 -12.25 -15.32 -2.07
C ASP A 280 -13.55 -14.83 -1.42
N ALA A 281 -13.63 -14.84 -0.09
CA ALA A 281 -14.77 -14.29 0.63
C ALA A 281 -14.96 -12.79 0.33
N ARG A 282 -13.87 -12.02 0.28
CA ARG A 282 -13.90 -10.59 -0.05
C ARG A 282 -14.41 -10.37 -1.48
N LYS A 283 -13.93 -11.17 -2.44
CA LYS A 283 -14.41 -11.14 -3.83
C LYS A 283 -15.91 -11.44 -3.90
N LYS A 284 -16.36 -12.50 -3.23
CA LYS A 284 -17.79 -12.88 -3.17
C LYS A 284 -18.64 -11.80 -2.49
N GLY A 285 -18.12 -11.15 -1.45
CA GLY A 285 -18.75 -10.01 -0.82
C GLY A 285 -18.93 -8.82 -1.77
N ALA A 286 -17.91 -8.51 -2.58
CA ALA A 286 -17.96 -7.45 -3.59
C ALA A 286 -18.98 -7.77 -4.71
N GLU A 287 -19.13 -9.05 -5.06
CA GLU A 287 -20.16 -9.58 -5.98
C GLU A 287 -21.56 -9.61 -5.34
N LYS A 288 -21.71 -9.19 -4.07
CA LYS A 288 -22.94 -9.24 -3.25
C LYS A 288 -23.44 -10.67 -2.99
N GLU A 289 -22.60 -11.68 -3.17
CA GLU A 289 -22.87 -13.07 -2.82
C GLU A 289 -22.58 -13.34 -1.33
N PHE A 290 -23.27 -12.64 -0.44
CA PHE A 290 -22.93 -12.60 0.99
C PHE A 290 -23.02 -13.97 1.69
N GLY A 291 -23.93 -14.85 1.27
CA GLY A 291 -24.03 -16.21 1.81
C GLY A 291 -22.77 -17.05 1.52
N SER A 292 -22.29 -17.02 0.28
CA SER A 292 -21.04 -17.67 -0.15
C SER A 292 -19.84 -17.06 0.58
N ALA A 293 -19.79 -15.73 0.67
CA ALA A 293 -18.73 -15.01 1.36
C ALA A 293 -18.63 -15.38 2.86
N LEU A 294 -19.78 -15.47 3.55
CA LEU A 294 -19.83 -15.89 4.95
C LEU A 294 -19.38 -17.35 5.15
N SER A 295 -19.76 -18.24 4.23
CA SER A 295 -19.32 -19.65 4.25
C SER A 295 -17.79 -19.76 4.12
N LEU A 296 -17.21 -19.02 3.17
CA LEU A 296 -15.76 -18.97 2.97
C LEU A 296 -15.05 -18.37 4.20
N THR A 297 -15.55 -17.26 4.73
CA THR A 297 -14.95 -16.62 5.91
C THR A 297 -15.06 -17.51 7.15
N SER A 298 -16.17 -18.23 7.34
CA SER A 298 -16.33 -19.19 8.44
C SER A 298 -15.34 -20.35 8.35
N ARG A 299 -15.01 -20.80 7.13
CA ARG A 299 -13.96 -21.82 6.91
C ARG A 299 -12.58 -21.24 7.18
N ALA A 300 -12.31 -20.01 6.75
CA ALA A 300 -11.05 -19.32 7.04
C ALA A 300 -10.81 -19.19 8.54
N LEU A 301 -11.82 -18.79 9.32
CA LEU A 301 -11.74 -18.64 10.77
C LEU A 301 -11.49 -19.96 11.52
N LYS A 302 -11.76 -21.13 10.92
CA LYS A 302 -11.35 -22.42 11.50
C LYS A 302 -9.85 -22.68 11.35
N ILE A 303 -9.23 -22.14 10.31
CA ILE A 303 -7.80 -22.26 10.03
C ILE A 303 -7.02 -21.14 10.74
N LEU A 304 -7.60 -19.93 10.76
CA LEU A 304 -7.00 -18.71 11.29
C LEU A 304 -7.92 -18.06 12.36
N PRO A 305 -8.13 -18.71 13.52
CA PRO A 305 -9.11 -18.28 14.51
C PRO A 305 -8.77 -16.98 15.23
N ASN A 306 -7.53 -16.50 15.12
CA ASN A 306 -7.09 -15.25 15.75
C ASN A 306 -6.73 -14.17 14.71
N GLU A 307 -7.14 -14.34 13.43
CA GLU A 307 -6.77 -13.39 12.39
C GLU A 307 -7.73 -12.22 12.43
N HIS A 308 -7.23 -11.07 12.86
CA HIS A 308 -8.00 -9.84 13.02
C HIS A 308 -8.75 -9.47 11.73
N SER A 309 -8.04 -9.48 10.60
CA SER A 309 -8.61 -9.14 9.29
C SER A 309 -9.73 -10.10 8.86
N ALA A 310 -9.68 -11.37 9.25
CA ALA A 310 -10.72 -12.37 8.97
C ALA A 310 -12.00 -12.12 9.77
N TRP A 311 -11.86 -11.85 11.08
CA TRP A 311 -13.00 -11.53 11.94
C TRP A 311 -13.68 -10.22 11.55
N ARG A 312 -12.88 -9.25 11.11
CA ARG A 312 -13.38 -7.99 10.59
C ARG A 312 -14.24 -8.20 9.34
N LEU A 313 -13.72 -8.93 8.34
CA LEU A 313 -14.47 -9.26 7.14
C LEU A 313 -15.76 -10.02 7.50
N HIS A 314 -15.70 -10.94 8.45
CA HIS A 314 -16.87 -11.68 8.92
C HIS A 314 -17.96 -10.76 9.49
N ALA A 315 -17.59 -9.80 10.35
CA ALA A 315 -18.52 -8.83 10.91
C ALA A 315 -19.16 -7.95 9.82
N GLU A 316 -18.36 -7.43 8.89
CA GLU A 316 -18.83 -6.60 7.77
C GLU A 316 -19.82 -7.37 6.87
N LEU A 317 -19.49 -8.62 6.53
CA LEU A 317 -20.36 -9.50 5.74
C LEU A 317 -21.66 -9.86 6.48
N LEU A 318 -21.62 -10.04 7.81
CA LEU A 318 -22.83 -10.29 8.60
C LEU A 318 -23.77 -9.08 8.58
N VAL A 319 -23.25 -7.86 8.71
CA VAL A 319 -24.08 -6.66 8.56
C VAL A 319 -24.65 -6.56 7.15
N ALA A 320 -23.82 -6.76 6.12
CA ALA A 320 -24.25 -6.72 4.72
C ALA A 320 -25.32 -7.79 4.40
N ASN A 321 -25.25 -8.95 5.05
CA ASN A 321 -26.23 -10.03 4.94
C ASN A 321 -27.42 -9.88 5.91
N GLN A 322 -27.70 -8.67 6.40
CA GLN A 322 -28.83 -8.35 7.29
C GLN A 322 -28.85 -9.15 8.61
N GLN A 323 -27.67 -9.50 9.14
CA GLN A 323 -27.50 -10.20 10.41
C GLN A 323 -26.69 -9.38 11.44
N PRO A 324 -27.07 -8.12 11.74
CA PRO A 324 -26.25 -7.21 12.53
C PRO A 324 -26.05 -7.66 13.99
N ARG A 325 -27.02 -8.39 14.59
CA ARG A 325 -26.86 -8.92 15.95
C ARG A 325 -25.72 -9.94 16.06
N LYS A 326 -25.55 -10.80 15.06
CA LYS A 326 -24.41 -11.73 14.99
C LYS A 326 -23.11 -11.00 14.68
N ALA A 327 -23.18 -9.91 13.91
CA ALA A 327 -22.01 -9.11 13.56
C ALA A 327 -21.34 -8.52 14.81
N ILE A 328 -22.11 -8.16 15.84
CA ILE A 328 -21.59 -7.67 17.12
C ILE A 328 -20.63 -8.68 17.75
N GLU A 329 -20.94 -9.98 17.77
CA GLU A 329 -20.05 -11.01 18.33
C GLU A 329 -18.70 -11.05 17.58
N SER A 330 -18.75 -10.95 16.26
CA SER A 330 -17.54 -10.90 15.44
C SER A 330 -16.75 -9.62 15.66
N ALA A 331 -17.41 -8.46 15.73
CA ALA A 331 -16.76 -7.17 16.00
C ALA A 331 -16.15 -7.10 17.42
N LEU A 332 -16.79 -7.72 18.41
CA LEU A 332 -16.22 -7.86 19.76
C LEU A 332 -14.92 -8.70 19.73
N ARG A 333 -14.88 -9.76 18.91
CA ARG A 333 -13.66 -10.56 18.72
C ARG A 333 -12.56 -9.76 18.01
N VAL A 334 -12.90 -8.93 17.03
CA VAL A 334 -11.94 -7.99 16.39
C VAL A 334 -11.31 -7.07 17.44
N ARG A 335 -12.12 -6.45 18.29
CA ARG A 335 -11.65 -5.60 19.41
C ARG A 335 -10.76 -6.37 20.38
N GLU A 336 -11.11 -7.61 20.71
CA GLU A 336 -10.31 -8.43 21.63
C GLU A 336 -8.92 -8.73 21.07
N LEU A 337 -8.83 -9.00 19.77
CA LEU A 337 -7.56 -9.29 19.09
C LEU A 337 -6.66 -8.05 18.95
N ASN A 338 -7.25 -6.86 18.84
CA ASN A 338 -6.50 -5.59 18.82
C ASN A 338 -7.26 -4.49 19.59
N PRO A 339 -7.10 -4.40 20.92
CA PRO A 339 -7.90 -3.50 21.75
C PRO A 339 -7.52 -2.03 21.60
N THR A 340 -6.40 -1.73 20.94
CA THR A 340 -5.89 -0.39 20.69
C THR A 340 -6.19 0.13 19.29
N ASP A 341 -6.79 -0.68 18.42
CA ASP A 341 -7.15 -0.25 17.07
C ASP A 341 -8.44 0.58 17.05
N PRO A 342 -8.40 1.88 16.72
CA PRO A 342 -9.60 2.71 16.62
C PRO A 342 -10.56 2.22 15.53
N ILE A 343 -10.08 1.56 14.47
CA ILE A 343 -10.94 1.05 13.39
C ILE A 343 -11.80 -0.12 13.87
N SER A 344 -11.27 -0.96 14.76
CA SER A 344 -12.02 -2.04 15.42
C SER A 344 -13.20 -1.51 16.24
N GLU A 345 -13.01 -0.38 16.94
CA GLU A 345 -14.10 0.28 17.68
C GLU A 345 -15.15 0.90 16.78
N LEU A 346 -14.75 1.47 15.65
CA LEU A 346 -15.70 2.01 14.66
C LEU A 346 -16.53 0.92 14.01
N LEU A 347 -15.92 -0.22 13.70
CA LEU A 347 -16.62 -1.41 13.23
C LEU A 347 -17.66 -1.87 14.27
N LEU A 348 -17.26 -1.94 15.54
CA LEU A 348 -18.16 -2.32 16.62
C LEU A 348 -19.34 -1.35 16.76
N GLY A 349 -19.07 -0.04 16.72
CA GLY A 349 -20.11 1.00 16.71
C GLY A 349 -21.07 0.84 15.53
N TYR A 350 -20.54 0.61 14.33
CA TYR A 350 -21.33 0.34 13.14
C TYR A 350 -22.23 -0.91 13.28
N CYS A 351 -21.72 -1.99 13.88
CA CYS A 351 -22.50 -3.20 14.14
C CYS A 351 -23.63 -2.94 15.15
N TYR A 352 -23.38 -2.17 16.21
CA TYR A 352 -24.41 -1.77 17.19
C TYR A 352 -25.48 -0.89 16.55
N ASP A 353 -25.09 0.15 15.80
CA ASP A 353 -26.02 1.04 15.10
C ASP A 353 -26.89 0.27 14.10
N ALA A 354 -26.30 -0.66 13.34
CA ALA A 354 -27.03 -1.55 12.43
C ALA A 354 -28.00 -2.50 13.16
N ALA A 355 -27.73 -2.84 14.43
CA ALA A 355 -28.63 -3.63 15.28
C ALA A 355 -29.70 -2.79 16.00
N GLY A 356 -29.65 -1.46 15.85
CA GLY A 356 -30.56 -0.52 16.52
C GLY A 356 -30.14 -0.13 17.94
N ASP A 357 -28.93 -0.46 18.37
CA ASP A 357 -28.40 -0.18 19.71
C ASP A 357 -27.52 1.08 19.70
N ARG A 358 -28.18 2.25 19.65
CA ARG A 358 -27.47 3.54 19.54
C ARG A 358 -26.56 3.83 20.74
N ALA A 359 -26.96 3.42 21.94
CA ALA A 359 -26.20 3.74 23.15
C ALA A 359 -24.81 3.06 23.14
N ASN A 360 -24.75 1.78 22.79
CA ASN A 360 -23.49 1.08 22.63
C ASN A 360 -22.74 1.52 21.36
N GLY A 361 -23.47 1.90 20.30
CA GLY A 361 -22.90 2.51 19.10
C GLY A 361 -22.13 3.81 19.39
N ASP A 362 -22.74 4.75 20.12
CA ASP A 362 -22.11 5.99 20.57
C ASP A 362 -20.90 5.72 21.46
N ALA A 363 -21.01 4.80 22.43
CA ALA A 363 -19.93 4.48 23.35
C ALA A 363 -18.67 3.92 22.64
N ALA A 364 -18.87 3.05 21.63
CA ALA A 364 -17.79 2.51 20.83
C ALA A 364 -17.12 3.61 19.98
N ARG A 365 -17.91 4.51 19.36
CA ARG A 365 -17.38 5.66 18.61
C ARG A 365 -16.56 6.60 19.50
N ASP A 366 -17.00 6.87 20.72
CA ASP A 366 -16.26 7.69 21.67
C ASP A 366 -14.93 7.02 22.08
N ARG A 367 -14.91 5.70 22.23
CA ARG A 367 -13.67 4.95 22.47
C ARG A 367 -12.73 5.04 21.27
N ALA A 368 -13.24 4.91 20.05
CA ALA A 368 -12.45 5.08 18.82
C ALA A 368 -11.78 6.46 18.76
N ARG A 369 -12.50 7.54 19.09
CA ARG A 369 -11.93 8.89 19.12
C ARG A 369 -10.80 9.03 20.13
N ARG A 370 -10.93 8.42 21.31
CA ARG A 370 -9.85 8.43 22.33
C ARG A 370 -8.60 7.66 21.90
N LEU A 371 -8.76 6.59 21.12
CA LEU A 371 -7.63 5.80 20.60
C LEU A 371 -6.94 6.46 19.40
N ALA A 372 -7.63 7.36 18.71
CA ALA A 372 -7.10 8.07 17.54
C ALA A 372 -6.36 9.38 17.89
N GLN A 373 -6.45 9.84 19.15
CA GLN A 373 -5.70 10.97 19.71
C GLN A 373 -4.34 10.48 20.21
#